data_AF-A0A2K6FGA8-F1
#
_entry.id   AF-A0A2K6FGA8-F1
#
_cell.length_a   1.000
_cell.length_b   1.000
_cell.length_c   1.000
_cell.angle_alpha   90.00
_cell.angle_beta   90.00
_cell.angle_gamma   90.00
#
_symmetry.space_group_name_H-M   'P 1'
#
loop_
_entity.id
_entity.type
_entity.pdbx_description
1 polymer ?
#
loop_
_entity_poly.entity_id
_entity_poly.type
_entity_poly.pdbx_seq_one_letter_code
_entity_poly.pdbx_strand_id
1 'polypeptide(L)'
;MKPLSLLLAVALDLAAAVSAGPAVIECWFVEDASGSNLAKRPAALLLRQGPGGPPPRLDLDPKLYLRVHDPAGALQDALRRYPRDAPAPHCEMSRFVPLPASASWARGLTPERSCPRALDGAWLMVSMSSSVLSLSGLLRPQPEHRQEPVPITEATVVLTVLTHTPAPRVRLGQDAMLDLSFAYMPPSPETASSLAPGPPPFGLEWRRQHLGKGHLLLAATPGLDGQTPAAQEGAVAFATWNDDEPWGPWTGNGTFWLPAVRPFQEGTYLATVHLPYLQGQVTLELAVYKAPKVSLTPAPLVWAAPGEAPPELLCRVSHFYPSEGLVVEWELRGGPEGGSQKAGGQSWLSALSYHSDGSVSLSGHLRPLPVTVEQHGARYTCLVHHPSLPALGRKAEVTLEVAGLSRPSLEDGIGLFLSSFLLLGLIKVLGWVAAYLSTCKESKEKKAQ
;
A
#
# COMPACT_ATOMS: atom_id res chain seq x y z
N MET A 1 -23.88 51.35 5.57
CA MET A 1 -23.45 51.93 4.28
C MET A 1 -22.06 52.51 4.50
N LYS A 2 -20.94 52.17 3.88
CA LYS A 2 -20.44 51.17 2.91
C LYS A 2 -18.93 51.04 3.28
N PRO A 3 -18.32 49.86 3.12
CA PRO A 3 -16.92 49.62 3.50
C PRO A 3 -15.97 50.13 2.41
N LEU A 4 -14.80 50.63 2.82
CA LEU A 4 -13.70 50.97 1.93
C LEU A 4 -12.90 49.68 1.62
N SER A 5 -12.99 49.21 0.39
CA SER A 5 -12.22 48.08 -0.14
C SER A 5 -10.72 48.41 -0.18
N LEU A 6 -9.93 47.71 0.64
CA LEU A 6 -8.51 47.53 0.41
C LEU A 6 -8.33 46.22 -0.37
N LEU A 7 -8.17 46.32 -1.69
CA LEU A 7 -7.79 45.22 -2.56
C LEU A 7 -6.28 44.97 -2.39
N LEU A 8 -5.93 44.02 -1.52
CA LEU A 8 -4.61 43.38 -1.54
C LEU A 8 -4.65 42.31 -2.63
N ALA A 9 -4.17 42.62 -3.83
CA ALA A 9 -3.94 41.63 -4.86
C ALA A 9 -2.68 40.84 -4.50
N VAL A 10 -2.84 39.77 -3.71
CA VAL A 10 -1.83 38.72 -3.60
C VAL A 10 -1.94 37.86 -4.85
N ALA A 11 -1.19 38.21 -5.88
CA ALA A 11 -0.85 37.28 -6.94
C ALA A 11 0.05 36.21 -6.31
N LEU A 12 -0.56 35.13 -5.82
CA LEU A 12 0.15 33.87 -5.65
C LEU A 12 0.46 33.37 -7.06
N ASP A 13 1.68 33.63 -7.52
CA ASP A 13 2.35 32.84 -8.54
C ASP A 13 2.49 31.41 -8.01
N LEU A 14 1.40 30.65 -8.11
CA LEU A 14 1.45 29.20 -8.28
C LEU A 14 1.99 28.95 -9.69
N ALA A 15 3.27 29.28 -9.89
CA ALA A 15 4.08 28.50 -10.80
C ALA A 15 4.07 27.08 -10.21
N ALA A 16 3.12 26.27 -10.66
CA ALA A 16 3.24 24.83 -10.55
C ALA A 16 4.65 24.52 -11.03
N ALA A 17 5.53 24.15 -10.10
CA ALA A 17 6.86 23.69 -10.44
C ALA A 17 6.62 22.47 -11.31
N VAL A 18 6.61 22.67 -12.63
CA VAL A 18 6.48 21.62 -13.63
C VAL A 18 7.61 20.67 -13.29
N SER A 19 7.27 19.52 -12.72
CA SER A 19 8.26 18.51 -12.41
C SER A 19 8.97 18.22 -13.72
N ALA A 20 10.23 18.61 -13.77
CA ALA A 20 11.13 18.27 -14.83
C ALA A 20 11.82 17.05 -14.26
N GLY A 21 11.26 15.86 -14.49
CA GLY A 21 11.88 14.58 -14.11
C GLY A 21 13.26 14.38 -14.77
N PRO A 22 13.78 13.15 -14.91
CA PRO A 22 15.05 12.94 -15.58
C PRO A 22 15.04 13.47 -17.03
N ALA A 23 16.18 14.00 -17.49
CA ALA A 23 16.39 14.40 -18.89
C ALA A 23 17.05 13.27 -19.72
N VAL A 24 17.88 12.47 -19.05
CA VAL A 24 18.58 11.29 -19.58
C VAL A 24 18.33 10.13 -18.62
N ILE A 25 18.15 8.93 -19.16
CA ILE A 25 18.10 7.68 -18.40
C ILE A 25 19.30 6.83 -18.81
N GLU A 26 20.11 6.46 -17.83
CA GLU A 26 21.20 5.51 -18.01
C GLU A 26 20.63 4.07 -18.00
N CYS A 27 20.97 3.30 -19.03
CA CYS A 27 20.45 1.96 -19.27
C CYS A 27 21.59 0.97 -19.48
N TRP A 28 21.31 -0.30 -19.21
CA TRP A 28 22.20 -1.41 -19.57
C TRP A 28 21.65 -2.13 -20.77
N PHE A 29 22.40 -2.13 -21.88
CA PHE A 29 22.07 -2.94 -23.02
C PHE A 29 22.58 -4.37 -22.83
N VAL A 30 21.66 -5.33 -22.90
CA VAL A 30 21.92 -6.75 -22.65
C VAL A 30 21.78 -7.58 -23.91
N GLU A 31 22.75 -8.46 -24.13
CA GLU A 31 22.74 -9.47 -25.19
C GLU A 31 23.24 -10.81 -24.66
N ASP A 32 22.68 -11.88 -25.21
CA ASP A 32 23.21 -13.23 -24.98
C ASP A 32 24.61 -13.34 -25.61
N ALA A 33 25.63 -13.54 -24.78
CA ALA A 33 26.94 -13.93 -25.28
C ALA A 33 26.96 -15.45 -25.51
N SER A 34 27.87 -15.93 -26.35
CA SER A 34 28.05 -17.37 -26.55
C SER A 34 28.35 -18.08 -25.22
N GLY A 35 27.42 -18.92 -24.74
CA GLY A 35 27.47 -19.61 -23.44
C GLY A 35 26.37 -19.13 -22.48
N SER A 36 26.47 -19.45 -21.18
CA SER A 36 25.53 -18.98 -20.14
C SER A 36 25.85 -17.56 -19.63
N ASN A 37 26.61 -16.76 -20.39
CA ASN A 37 27.09 -15.45 -19.96
C ASN A 37 26.29 -14.34 -20.63
N LEU A 38 25.81 -13.37 -19.85
CA LEU A 38 25.13 -12.18 -20.33
C LEU A 38 26.16 -11.04 -20.53
N ALA A 39 26.24 -10.47 -21.72
CA ALA A 39 27.07 -9.29 -21.97
C ALA A 39 26.26 -8.02 -21.66
N LYS A 40 26.84 -7.09 -20.90
CA LYS A 40 26.24 -5.79 -20.58
C LYS A 40 27.07 -4.66 -21.16
N ARG A 41 26.42 -3.72 -21.86
CA ARG A 41 27.04 -2.52 -22.44
C ARG A 41 26.29 -1.28 -21.94
N PRO A 42 26.98 -0.16 -21.66
CA PRO A 42 26.31 1.06 -21.26
C PRO A 42 25.51 1.63 -22.44
N ALA A 43 24.32 2.14 -22.14
CA ALA A 43 23.39 2.75 -23.08
C ALA A 43 22.69 3.94 -22.39
N ALA A 44 22.13 4.86 -23.17
CA ALA A 44 21.36 5.95 -22.60
C ALA A 44 20.18 6.36 -23.47
N LEU A 45 19.09 6.76 -22.82
CA LEU A 45 17.91 7.33 -23.46
C LEU A 45 17.85 8.83 -23.16
N LEU A 46 17.97 9.64 -24.21
CA LEU A 46 17.75 11.08 -24.15
C LEU A 46 16.26 11.37 -24.33
N LEU A 47 15.61 11.82 -23.26
CA LEU A 47 14.18 12.11 -23.24
C LEU A 47 13.90 13.57 -23.60
N ARG A 48 14.77 14.48 -23.16
CA ARG A 48 14.59 15.93 -23.32
C ARG A 48 15.91 16.59 -23.62
N GLN A 49 15.90 17.47 -24.61
CA GLN A 49 17.05 18.24 -25.04
C GLN A 49 17.06 19.63 -24.38
N GLY A 50 18.21 20.04 -23.84
CA GLY A 50 18.42 21.41 -23.37
C GLY A 50 18.70 22.39 -24.53
N PRO A 51 18.70 23.71 -24.27
CA PRO A 51 18.92 24.72 -25.31
C PRO A 51 20.28 24.62 -26.03
N GLY A 52 21.25 23.87 -25.48
CA GLY A 52 22.60 23.70 -26.03
C GLY A 52 22.82 22.49 -26.95
N GLY A 53 21.77 21.77 -27.36
CA GLY A 53 21.94 20.51 -28.12
C GLY A 53 21.89 19.25 -27.26
N PRO A 54 21.92 18.04 -27.86
CA PRO A 54 22.09 16.80 -27.12
C PRO A 54 23.49 16.79 -26.45
N PRO A 55 23.61 16.37 -25.17
CA PRO A 55 24.92 16.31 -24.51
C PRO A 55 25.80 15.23 -25.17
N PRO A 56 27.09 15.51 -25.44
CA PRO A 56 28.00 14.54 -26.01
C PRO A 56 28.35 13.43 -25.00
N ARG A 57 28.28 12.17 -25.43
CA ARG A 57 28.58 10.98 -24.62
C ARG A 57 29.59 10.09 -25.34
N LEU A 58 30.87 10.40 -25.18
CA LEU A 58 31.99 9.67 -25.82
C LEU A 58 32.23 8.27 -25.21
N ASP A 59 31.65 8.03 -24.04
CA ASP A 59 31.68 6.76 -23.30
C ASP A 59 30.65 5.74 -23.81
N LEU A 60 29.70 6.16 -24.66
CA LEU A 60 28.64 5.33 -25.19
C LEU A 60 28.88 4.98 -26.66
N ASP A 61 28.40 3.81 -27.08
CA ASP A 61 28.21 3.52 -28.51
C ASP A 61 27.08 4.44 -29.03
N PRO A 62 27.31 5.22 -30.11
CA PRO A 62 26.27 6.06 -30.72
C PRO A 62 24.97 5.34 -31.08
N LYS A 63 25.05 4.03 -31.34
CA LYS A 63 23.87 3.17 -31.60
C LYS A 63 23.06 2.84 -30.35
N LEU A 64 23.66 3.03 -29.17
CA LEU A 64 23.06 2.80 -27.85
C LEU A 64 22.79 4.10 -27.10
N TYR A 65 23.10 5.25 -27.72
CA TYR A 65 22.64 6.56 -27.26
C TYR A 65 21.44 6.97 -28.11
N LEU A 66 20.23 6.83 -27.54
CA LEU A 66 18.99 6.98 -28.28
C LEU A 66 18.29 8.29 -27.92
N ARG A 67 18.01 9.12 -28.93
CA ARG A 67 17.03 10.20 -28.80
C ARG A 67 15.63 9.62 -28.91
N VAL A 68 14.87 9.73 -27.83
CA VAL A 68 13.52 9.16 -27.75
C VAL A 68 12.52 10.11 -28.39
N HIS A 69 11.89 9.64 -29.47
CA HIS A 69 10.70 10.25 -30.04
C HIS A 69 9.50 9.40 -29.62
N ASP A 70 8.62 9.94 -28.78
CA ASP A 70 7.44 9.23 -28.26
C ASP A 70 6.16 9.95 -28.72
N PRO A 71 5.58 9.55 -29.87
CA PRO A 71 4.39 10.18 -30.44
C PRO A 71 3.15 10.08 -29.54
N ALA A 72 3.02 8.96 -28.82
CA ALA A 72 1.88 8.71 -27.95
C ALA A 72 2.03 9.41 -26.57
N GLY A 73 3.23 9.89 -26.24
CA GLY A 73 3.53 10.67 -25.05
C GLY A 73 3.61 9.88 -23.74
N ALA A 74 3.15 8.63 -23.70
CA ALA A 74 3.04 7.85 -22.47
C ALA A 74 4.37 7.64 -21.73
N LEU A 75 5.46 7.38 -22.46
CA LEU A 75 6.79 7.19 -21.87
C LEU A 75 7.35 8.52 -21.38
N GLN A 76 7.25 9.57 -22.19
CA GLN A 76 7.71 10.91 -21.82
C GLN A 76 6.94 11.47 -20.62
N ASP A 77 5.62 11.32 -20.58
CA ASP A 77 4.77 11.82 -19.50
C ASP A 77 4.97 11.07 -18.19
N ALA A 78 5.23 9.76 -18.25
CA ALA A 78 5.60 8.97 -17.07
C ALA A 78 6.89 9.48 -16.43
N LEU A 79 7.92 9.72 -17.25
CA LEU A 79 9.23 10.17 -16.78
C LEU A 79 9.23 11.66 -16.44
N ARG A 80 8.39 12.48 -17.07
CA ARG A 80 8.19 13.89 -16.68
C ARG A 80 7.58 14.02 -15.28
N ARG A 81 6.62 13.14 -14.94
CA ARG A 81 5.97 13.08 -13.62
C ARG A 81 6.82 12.38 -12.55
N TYR A 82 7.99 11.85 -12.90
CA TYR A 82 8.88 11.20 -11.95
C TYR A 82 9.34 12.17 -10.84
N PRO A 83 9.28 11.78 -9.56
CA PRO A 83 9.69 12.64 -8.45
C PRO A 83 11.18 12.99 -8.52
N ARG A 84 11.54 14.26 -8.26
CA ARG A 84 12.93 14.73 -8.32
C ARG A 84 13.85 14.09 -7.27
N ASP A 85 13.30 13.78 -6.10
CA ASP A 85 14.05 13.19 -4.99
C ASP A 85 14.09 11.65 -5.04
N ALA A 86 13.40 11.04 -6.01
CA ALA A 86 13.42 9.59 -6.18
C ALA A 86 14.72 9.12 -6.86
N PRO A 87 15.28 7.97 -6.45
CA PRO A 87 16.40 7.35 -7.17
C PRO A 87 16.08 7.14 -8.65
N ALA A 88 17.11 7.22 -9.50
CA ALA A 88 16.95 6.93 -10.92
C ALA A 88 16.40 5.49 -11.12
N PRO A 89 15.45 5.29 -12.05
CA PRO A 89 14.89 3.98 -12.31
C PRO A 89 15.96 3.05 -12.89
N HIS A 90 15.90 1.78 -12.55
CA HIS A 90 16.71 0.76 -13.23
C HIS A 90 16.21 0.63 -14.66
N CYS A 91 17.12 0.71 -15.63
CA CYS A 91 16.79 0.58 -17.04
C CYS A 91 17.63 -0.51 -17.69
N GLU A 92 16.95 -1.42 -18.38
CA GLU A 92 17.54 -2.47 -19.20
C GLU A 92 17.03 -2.34 -20.64
N MET A 93 17.91 -2.53 -21.60
CA MET A 93 17.59 -2.48 -23.02
C MET A 93 18.05 -3.77 -23.69
N SER A 94 17.23 -4.36 -24.55
CA SER A 94 17.56 -5.61 -25.25
C SER A 94 17.06 -5.57 -26.70
N ARG A 95 17.54 -6.50 -27.53
CA ARG A 95 16.97 -6.67 -28.87
C ARG A 95 15.60 -7.31 -28.78
N PHE A 96 14.64 -6.74 -29.49
CA PHE A 96 13.30 -7.31 -29.64
C PHE A 96 13.14 -7.90 -31.05
N VAL A 97 12.42 -9.01 -31.16
CA VAL A 97 12.06 -9.61 -32.45
C VAL A 97 10.54 -9.72 -32.50
N PRO A 98 9.87 -9.01 -33.43
CA PRO A 98 8.42 -9.10 -33.59
C PRO A 98 8.00 -10.52 -33.94
N LEU A 99 7.21 -11.14 -33.07
CA LEU A 99 6.76 -12.52 -33.17
C LEU A 99 5.31 -12.62 -32.71
N PRO A 100 4.48 -13.49 -33.32
CA PRO A 100 3.13 -13.75 -32.84
C PRO A 100 3.13 -14.21 -31.38
N ALA A 101 2.08 -13.85 -30.65
CA ALA A 101 1.87 -14.33 -29.29
C ALA A 101 1.83 -15.87 -29.27
N SER A 102 2.58 -16.47 -28.36
CA SER A 102 2.65 -17.94 -28.23
C SER A 102 1.36 -18.54 -27.66
N ALA A 103 0.56 -17.73 -26.95
CA ALA A 103 -0.67 -18.15 -26.33
C ALA A 103 -1.77 -18.41 -27.38
N SER A 104 -2.41 -19.57 -27.28
CA SER A 104 -3.39 -20.04 -28.26
C SER A 104 -4.63 -19.15 -28.39
N TRP A 105 -5.03 -18.46 -27.31
CA TRP A 105 -6.17 -17.54 -27.26
C TRP A 105 -5.88 -16.20 -27.95
N ALA A 106 -4.61 -15.80 -28.03
CA ALA A 106 -4.18 -14.55 -28.66
C ALA A 106 -3.98 -14.70 -30.18
N ARG A 107 -4.14 -15.92 -30.74
CA ARG A 107 -3.95 -16.19 -32.18
C ARG A 107 -4.83 -15.35 -33.10
N GLY A 108 -5.99 -14.90 -32.62
CA GLY A 108 -6.89 -14.01 -33.37
C GLY A 108 -6.28 -12.64 -33.69
N LEU A 109 -5.26 -12.19 -32.94
CA LEU A 109 -4.55 -10.94 -33.18
C LEU A 109 -3.64 -10.99 -34.43
N THR A 110 -3.28 -12.18 -34.89
CA THR A 110 -2.42 -12.39 -36.06
C THR A 110 -3.04 -13.45 -36.98
N PRO A 111 -4.13 -13.12 -37.69
CA PRO A 111 -4.79 -14.07 -38.58
C PRO A 111 -3.97 -14.35 -39.84
N GLU A 112 -3.10 -13.41 -40.23
CA GLU A 112 -2.27 -13.51 -41.41
C GLU A 112 -1.15 -14.55 -41.24
N ARG A 113 -0.84 -15.26 -42.32
CA ARG A 113 0.21 -16.30 -42.34
C ARG A 113 1.60 -15.76 -42.67
N SER A 114 1.75 -14.44 -42.85
CA SER A 114 2.98 -13.76 -43.23
C SER A 114 3.28 -12.61 -42.27
N CYS A 115 4.57 -12.33 -42.02
CA CYS A 115 4.97 -11.19 -41.20
C CYS A 115 4.68 -9.86 -41.95
N PRO A 116 4.06 -8.86 -41.30
CA PRO A 116 3.82 -7.55 -41.90
C PRO A 116 5.13 -6.82 -42.20
N ARG A 117 5.30 -6.36 -43.45
CA ARG A 117 6.48 -5.56 -43.87
C ARG A 117 6.64 -4.25 -43.09
N ALA A 118 5.54 -3.72 -42.52
CA ALA A 118 5.59 -2.52 -41.68
C ALA A 118 6.43 -2.70 -40.39
N LEU A 119 6.70 -3.95 -40.01
CA LEU A 119 7.52 -4.30 -38.86
C LEU A 119 8.99 -4.58 -39.22
N ASP A 120 9.38 -4.37 -40.48
CA ASP A 120 10.78 -4.53 -40.90
C ASP A 120 11.70 -3.53 -40.16
N GLY A 121 12.95 -3.96 -39.95
CA GLY A 121 13.97 -3.17 -39.26
C GLY A 121 14.35 -3.72 -37.90
N ALA A 122 15.26 -3.02 -37.22
CA ALA A 122 15.70 -3.38 -35.89
C ALA A 122 14.71 -2.87 -34.84
N TRP A 123 14.53 -3.66 -33.76
CA TRP A 123 13.69 -3.31 -32.63
C TRP A 123 14.45 -3.45 -31.33
N LEU A 124 14.16 -2.56 -30.39
CA LEU A 124 14.70 -2.57 -29.04
C LEU A 124 13.54 -2.64 -28.05
N MET A 125 13.68 -3.48 -27.04
CA MET A 125 12.84 -3.44 -25.86
C MET A 125 13.58 -2.67 -24.78
N VAL A 126 12.89 -1.75 -24.12
CA VAL A 126 13.34 -1.04 -22.92
C VAL A 126 12.46 -1.49 -21.77
N SER A 127 13.07 -1.91 -20.67
CA SER A 127 12.40 -2.24 -19.42
C SER A 127 12.91 -1.31 -18.33
N MET A 128 11.99 -0.64 -17.63
CA MET A 128 12.30 0.28 -16.55
C MET A 128 11.55 -0.12 -15.28
N SER A 129 12.25 -0.14 -14.15
CA SER A 129 11.65 -0.46 -12.85
C SER A 129 12.18 0.43 -11.74
N SER A 130 11.28 0.90 -10.89
CA SER A 130 11.60 1.60 -9.65
C SER A 130 10.48 1.41 -8.62
N SER A 131 10.61 2.05 -7.46
CA SER A 131 9.52 2.12 -6.48
C SER A 131 8.35 3.02 -6.91
N VAL A 132 8.53 3.83 -7.97
CA VAL A 132 7.55 4.79 -8.46
C VAL A 132 6.75 4.24 -9.63
N LEU A 133 7.40 3.55 -10.58
CA LEU A 133 6.76 3.00 -11.77
C LEU A 133 7.46 1.74 -12.26
N SER A 134 6.74 0.94 -13.05
CA SER A 134 7.33 -0.08 -13.93
C SER A 134 6.83 0.14 -15.35
N LEU A 135 7.73 0.15 -16.33
CA LEU A 135 7.45 0.46 -17.72
C LEU A 135 8.17 -0.52 -18.64
N SER A 136 7.52 -0.89 -19.72
CA SER A 136 8.09 -1.59 -20.86
C SER A 136 7.80 -0.81 -22.14
N GLY A 137 8.82 -0.49 -22.91
CA GLY A 137 8.71 0.24 -24.16
C GLY A 137 9.33 -0.54 -25.33
N LEU A 138 8.66 -0.56 -26.48
CA LEU A 138 9.22 -1.06 -27.73
C LEU A 138 9.62 0.13 -28.60
N LEU A 139 10.90 0.22 -28.94
CA LEU A 139 11.51 1.30 -29.69
C LEU A 139 12.01 0.79 -31.04
N ARG A 140 11.78 1.59 -32.08
CA ARG A 140 12.36 1.37 -33.42
C ARG A 140 13.47 2.40 -33.67
N PRO A 141 14.76 2.02 -33.56
CA PRO A 141 15.87 2.87 -33.95
C PRO A 141 15.86 3.13 -35.46
N GLN A 142 16.16 4.36 -35.85
CA GLN A 142 16.29 4.73 -37.26
C GLN A 142 17.68 4.36 -37.79
N PRO A 143 17.79 3.85 -39.03
CA PRO A 143 19.06 3.40 -39.60
C PRO A 143 20.00 4.56 -39.98
N GLU A 144 19.46 5.75 -40.25
CA GLU A 144 20.26 6.92 -40.61
C GLU A 144 20.65 7.73 -39.38
N HIS A 145 21.96 7.95 -39.21
CA HIS A 145 22.46 9.04 -38.38
C HIS A 145 22.17 10.35 -39.12
N ARG A 146 21.08 11.03 -38.77
CA ARG A 146 20.86 12.41 -39.18
C ARG A 146 22.11 13.20 -38.73
N GLN A 147 22.69 14.00 -39.63
CA GLN A 147 23.91 14.78 -39.38
C GLN A 147 23.68 15.83 -38.28
N GLU A 148 23.71 15.37 -37.03
CA GLU A 148 23.74 16.20 -35.85
C GLU A 148 25.20 16.40 -35.41
N PRO A 149 25.52 17.50 -34.72
CA PRO A 149 26.87 17.75 -34.22
C PRO A 149 27.38 16.67 -33.23
N VAL A 150 26.49 15.82 -32.73
CA VAL A 150 26.78 14.74 -31.77
C VAL A 150 26.27 13.41 -32.33
N PRO A 151 27.05 12.31 -32.28
CA PRO A 151 26.62 11.02 -32.77
C PRO A 151 25.57 10.40 -31.83
N ILE A 152 24.29 10.51 -32.21
CA ILE A 152 23.12 10.01 -31.48
C ILE A 152 22.13 9.38 -32.47
N THR A 153 21.45 8.31 -32.07
CA THR A 153 20.49 7.60 -32.90
C THR A 153 19.06 8.01 -32.54
N GLU A 154 18.24 8.42 -33.50
CA GLU A 154 16.79 8.63 -33.24
C GLU A 154 16.08 7.28 -33.09
N ALA A 155 15.22 7.15 -32.08
CA ALA A 155 14.40 5.98 -31.86
C ALA A 155 12.95 6.39 -31.60
N THR A 156 12.02 5.81 -32.35
CA THR A 156 10.58 6.06 -32.17
C THR A 156 9.96 5.01 -31.27
N VAL A 157 9.24 5.44 -30.24
CA VAL A 157 8.46 4.56 -29.35
C VAL A 157 7.20 4.12 -30.09
N VAL A 158 6.98 2.80 -30.16
CA VAL A 158 5.85 2.18 -30.86
C VAL A 158 4.81 1.68 -29.87
N LEU A 159 5.22 1.00 -28.81
CA LEU A 159 4.35 0.49 -27.75
C LEU A 159 4.95 0.87 -26.41
N THR A 160 4.14 1.41 -25.52
CA THR A 160 4.48 1.60 -24.11
C THR A 160 3.45 0.88 -23.26
N VAL A 161 3.90 0.10 -22.29
CA VAL A 161 3.09 -0.51 -21.23
C VAL A 161 3.63 -0.02 -19.91
N LEU A 162 2.77 0.51 -19.05
CA LEU A 162 3.16 1.25 -17.85
C LEU A 162 2.21 0.95 -16.69
N THR A 163 2.79 0.83 -15.50
CA THR A 163 2.08 0.89 -14.22
C THR A 163 2.69 1.95 -13.32
N HIS A 164 1.84 2.78 -12.72
CA HIS A 164 2.23 3.78 -11.72
C HIS A 164 2.23 3.23 -10.30
N THR A 165 1.85 1.96 -10.12
CA THR A 165 1.84 1.29 -8.82
C THR A 165 2.61 -0.03 -8.92
N PRO A 166 3.95 0.00 -8.99
CA PRO A 166 4.75 -1.21 -9.18
C PRO A 166 4.76 -2.11 -7.93
N ALA A 167 4.46 -1.57 -6.75
CA ALA A 167 4.39 -2.33 -5.49
C ALA A 167 3.10 -1.98 -4.71
N PRO A 168 1.91 -2.34 -5.23
CA PRO A 168 0.64 -1.97 -4.61
C PRO A 168 0.48 -2.68 -3.26
N ARG A 169 0.04 -1.93 -2.25
CA ARG A 169 -0.25 -2.46 -0.91
C ARG A 169 -1.75 -2.44 -0.66
N VAL A 170 -2.35 -3.62 -0.53
CA VAL A 170 -3.79 -3.77 -0.29
C VAL A 170 -4.07 -4.25 1.13
N ARG A 171 -5.16 -3.76 1.72
CA ARG A 171 -5.62 -4.27 3.00
C ARG A 171 -6.27 -5.63 2.81
N LEU A 172 -5.95 -6.60 3.67
CA LEU A 172 -6.57 -7.93 3.65
C LEU A 172 -8.10 -7.83 3.66
N GLY A 173 -8.75 -8.50 2.70
CA GLY A 173 -10.19 -8.53 2.51
C GLY A 173 -10.76 -7.31 1.78
N GLN A 174 -9.92 -6.38 1.30
CA GLN A 174 -10.31 -5.31 0.38
C GLN A 174 -9.96 -5.71 -1.05
N ASP A 175 -10.58 -5.02 -2.01
CA ASP A 175 -10.28 -5.21 -3.42
C ASP A 175 -8.95 -4.53 -3.78
N ALA A 176 -8.15 -5.19 -4.61
CA ALA A 176 -6.96 -4.58 -5.20
C ALA A 176 -7.27 -4.08 -6.60
N MET A 177 -6.84 -2.84 -6.88
CA MET A 177 -6.77 -2.29 -8.23
C MET A 177 -5.30 -2.16 -8.62
N LEU A 178 -4.87 -2.93 -9.61
CA LEU A 178 -3.52 -2.91 -10.13
C LEU A 178 -3.50 -2.05 -11.40
N ASP A 179 -2.99 -0.83 -11.28
CA ASP A 179 -2.93 0.15 -12.37
C ASP A 179 -2.16 -0.41 -13.57
N LEU A 180 -2.75 -0.29 -14.76
CA LEU A 180 -2.08 -0.60 -16.02
C LEU A 180 -2.62 0.32 -17.11
N SER A 181 -1.69 1.02 -17.75
CA SER A 181 -1.93 1.85 -18.92
C SER A 181 -1.00 1.44 -20.05
N PHE A 182 -1.43 1.64 -21.28
CA PHE A 182 -0.59 1.40 -22.43
C PHE A 182 -0.88 2.42 -23.53
N ALA A 183 0.06 2.57 -24.46
CA ALA A 183 -0.09 3.46 -25.58
C ALA A 183 0.59 2.87 -26.81
N TYR A 184 -0.01 3.09 -27.98
CA TYR A 184 0.42 2.49 -29.23
C TYR A 184 0.43 3.52 -30.37
N MET A 185 1.53 3.55 -31.10
CA MET A 185 1.70 4.31 -32.33
C MET A 185 1.85 3.34 -33.51
N PRO A 186 0.99 3.40 -34.54
CA PRO A 186 1.13 2.56 -35.72
C PRO A 186 2.41 2.90 -36.52
N PRO A 187 3.19 1.90 -36.99
CA PRO A 187 4.52 2.09 -37.58
C PRO A 187 4.56 2.74 -38.98
N SER A 188 3.43 2.88 -39.69
CA SER A 188 3.35 3.77 -40.87
C SER A 188 1.93 4.29 -41.16
N PRO A 189 1.80 5.52 -41.71
CA PRO A 189 0.50 6.11 -42.09
C PRO A 189 -0.17 5.39 -43.27
N GLU A 190 0.59 4.77 -44.18
CA GLU A 190 0.01 3.96 -45.27
C GLU A 190 -0.62 2.67 -44.74
N THR A 191 -0.02 2.02 -43.73
CA THR A 191 -0.70 0.91 -43.04
C THR A 191 -1.89 1.35 -42.20
N ALA A 192 -1.88 2.58 -41.69
CA ALA A 192 -3.06 3.14 -41.03
C ALA A 192 -4.22 3.20 -42.05
N SER A 193 -3.96 3.68 -43.27
CA SER A 193 -4.96 3.75 -44.37
C SER A 193 -5.47 2.40 -44.89
N SER A 194 -4.74 1.30 -44.64
CA SER A 194 -5.15 -0.06 -45.03
C SER A 194 -5.86 -0.84 -43.92
N LEU A 195 -5.70 -0.40 -42.66
CA LEU A 195 -6.45 -0.94 -41.52
C LEU A 195 -7.83 -0.27 -41.47
N ALA A 196 -8.81 -0.97 -40.91
CA ALA A 196 -10.09 -0.32 -40.61
C ALA A 196 -9.82 0.92 -39.72
N PRO A 197 -10.48 2.07 -39.97
CA PRO A 197 -10.26 3.27 -39.18
C PRO A 197 -10.52 2.99 -37.70
N GLY A 198 -9.64 3.49 -36.84
CA GLY A 198 -9.69 3.29 -35.39
C GLY A 198 -8.61 2.35 -34.83
N PRO A 199 -8.61 2.13 -33.51
CA PRO A 199 -7.55 1.38 -32.84
C PRO A 199 -7.62 -0.13 -33.15
N PRO A 200 -6.46 -0.81 -33.29
CA PRO A 200 -6.44 -2.23 -33.56
C PRO A 200 -6.95 -3.03 -32.33
N PRO A 201 -7.45 -4.26 -32.54
CA PRO A 201 -7.65 -5.17 -31.42
C PRO A 201 -6.36 -5.43 -30.67
N PHE A 202 -6.48 -5.62 -29.36
CA PHE A 202 -5.35 -5.95 -28.50
C PHE A 202 -5.72 -7.11 -27.57
N GLY A 203 -4.71 -7.81 -27.07
CA GLY A 203 -4.85 -8.81 -26.02
C GLY A 203 -4.36 -8.25 -24.69
N LEU A 204 -5.06 -8.56 -23.61
CA LEU A 204 -4.63 -8.32 -22.24
C LEU A 204 -4.42 -9.66 -21.54
N GLU A 205 -3.29 -9.81 -20.86
CA GLU A 205 -2.96 -10.99 -20.08
C GLU A 205 -2.48 -10.59 -18.68
N TRP A 206 -3.11 -11.14 -17.64
CA TRP A 206 -2.68 -11.02 -16.25
C TRP A 206 -2.31 -12.38 -15.69
N ARG A 207 -1.10 -12.50 -15.16
CA ARG A 207 -0.61 -13.72 -14.51
C ARG A 207 -0.08 -13.42 -13.11
N ARG A 208 -0.20 -14.38 -12.20
CA ARG A 208 0.52 -14.36 -10.93
C ARG A 208 1.62 -15.42 -10.94
N GLN A 209 2.86 -15.01 -10.71
CA GLN A 209 4.00 -15.90 -10.59
C GLN A 209 4.19 -16.29 -9.12
N HIS A 210 4.16 -17.59 -8.87
CA HIS A 210 4.42 -18.15 -7.55
C HIS A 210 5.31 -19.39 -7.70
N LEU A 211 6.45 -19.41 -7.00
CA LEU A 211 7.42 -20.52 -7.04
C LEU A 211 7.84 -20.92 -8.47
N GLY A 212 8.07 -19.93 -9.34
CA GLY A 212 8.45 -20.15 -10.73
C GLY A 212 7.32 -20.58 -11.67
N LYS A 213 6.10 -20.78 -11.19
CA LYS A 213 4.91 -21.10 -12.00
C LYS A 213 4.01 -19.87 -12.16
N GLY A 214 3.84 -19.40 -13.40
CA GLY A 214 2.91 -18.32 -13.72
C GLY A 214 1.50 -18.85 -13.97
N HIS A 215 0.56 -18.55 -13.09
CA HIS A 215 -0.85 -18.90 -13.23
C HIS A 215 -1.59 -17.77 -13.93
N LEU A 216 -2.29 -18.08 -15.03
CA LEU A 216 -3.13 -17.11 -15.74
C LEU A 216 -4.35 -16.78 -14.88
N LEU A 217 -4.54 -15.48 -14.61
CA LEU A 217 -5.68 -14.98 -13.85
C LEU A 217 -6.76 -14.41 -14.75
N LEU A 218 -6.37 -13.68 -15.79
CA LEU A 218 -7.31 -13.07 -16.74
C LEU A 218 -6.66 -12.96 -18.12
N ALA A 219 -7.45 -13.24 -19.15
CA ALA A 219 -7.10 -12.98 -20.53
C ALA A 219 -8.32 -12.38 -21.26
N ALA A 220 -8.09 -11.35 -22.06
CA ALA A 220 -9.12 -10.66 -22.84
C ALA A 220 -8.58 -10.25 -24.20
N THR A 221 -9.44 -10.18 -25.22
CA THR A 221 -9.10 -9.64 -26.55
C THR A 221 -10.12 -8.60 -27.01
N PRO A 222 -10.15 -7.40 -26.42
CA PRO A 222 -11.10 -6.37 -26.84
C PRO A 222 -10.97 -6.05 -28.32
N GLY A 223 -12.11 -5.94 -29.02
CA GLY A 223 -12.18 -5.73 -30.47
C GLY A 223 -12.11 -7.00 -31.32
N LEU A 224 -11.99 -8.19 -30.70
CA LEU A 224 -12.09 -9.47 -31.39
C LEU A 224 -13.08 -10.40 -30.69
N ASP A 225 -13.98 -10.98 -31.47
CA ASP A 225 -14.81 -12.08 -31.03
C ASP A 225 -13.96 -13.35 -30.97
N GLY A 226 -13.67 -13.82 -29.75
CA GLY A 226 -12.81 -14.97 -29.53
C GLY A 226 -13.07 -15.63 -28.18
N GLN A 227 -12.85 -16.95 -28.12
CA GLN A 227 -12.92 -17.66 -26.85
C GLN A 227 -11.67 -17.36 -26.03
N THR A 228 -11.83 -16.60 -24.96
CA THR A 228 -10.77 -16.36 -23.98
C THR A 228 -10.86 -17.36 -22.82
N PRO A 229 -9.73 -17.65 -22.14
CA PRO A 229 -9.72 -18.42 -20.91
C PRO A 229 -10.61 -17.81 -19.83
N ALA A 230 -11.26 -18.64 -19.02
CA ALA A 230 -12.08 -18.18 -17.90
C ALA A 230 -11.23 -17.45 -16.86
N ALA A 231 -11.72 -16.29 -16.41
CA ALA A 231 -11.09 -15.53 -15.34
C ALA A 231 -11.07 -16.34 -14.03
N GLN A 232 -9.98 -16.21 -13.28
CA GLN A 232 -9.78 -16.87 -12.00
C GLN A 232 -10.04 -15.87 -10.86
N GLU A 233 -10.40 -16.41 -9.69
CA GLU A 233 -10.49 -15.62 -8.43
C GLU A 233 -11.47 -14.44 -8.50
N GLY A 234 -12.45 -14.49 -9.41
CA GLY A 234 -13.43 -13.41 -9.61
C GLY A 234 -12.82 -12.14 -10.19
N ALA A 235 -11.61 -12.21 -10.74
CA ALA A 235 -10.90 -11.05 -11.26
C ALA A 235 -11.56 -10.50 -12.53
N VAL A 236 -11.52 -9.18 -12.68
CA VAL A 236 -11.94 -8.47 -13.90
C VAL A 236 -10.87 -7.46 -14.31
N ALA A 237 -10.94 -6.97 -15.54
CA ALA A 237 -10.05 -5.92 -16.02
C ALA A 237 -10.80 -4.86 -16.80
N PHE A 238 -10.37 -3.62 -16.65
CA PHE A 238 -10.84 -2.48 -17.43
C PHE A 238 -10.04 -2.38 -18.73
N ALA A 239 -10.22 -3.38 -19.61
CA ALA A 239 -9.49 -3.52 -20.86
C ALA A 239 -10.19 -2.76 -22.00
N THR A 240 -9.75 -1.53 -22.30
CA THR A 240 -10.33 -0.70 -23.37
C THR A 240 -9.32 0.30 -23.92
N TRP A 241 -9.53 0.75 -25.16
CA TRP A 241 -8.92 1.99 -25.65
C TRP A 241 -9.65 3.19 -25.02
N ASN A 242 -8.93 4.28 -24.80
CA ASN A 242 -9.45 5.52 -24.22
C ASN A 242 -10.11 6.40 -25.29
N ASP A 243 -9.68 6.26 -26.53
CA ASP A 243 -10.09 7.06 -27.69
C ASP A 243 -10.18 6.17 -28.94
N ASP A 244 -11.00 6.58 -29.90
CA ASP A 244 -11.24 5.90 -31.18
C ASP A 244 -10.74 6.72 -32.39
N GLU A 245 -9.69 7.52 -32.17
CA GLU A 245 -9.12 8.40 -33.20
C GLU A 245 -8.78 7.61 -34.48
N PRO A 246 -9.04 8.12 -35.69
CA PRO A 246 -8.94 7.30 -36.90
C PRO A 246 -7.56 6.74 -37.20
N TRP A 247 -6.49 7.46 -36.81
CA TRP A 247 -5.11 7.19 -37.23
C TRP A 247 -4.11 7.02 -36.08
N GLY A 248 -4.58 7.15 -34.83
CA GLY A 248 -3.74 7.14 -33.65
C GLY A 248 -2.79 8.35 -33.54
N PRO A 249 -1.85 8.34 -32.58
CA PRO A 249 -1.63 7.27 -31.60
C PRO A 249 -2.79 7.10 -30.63
N TRP A 250 -2.94 5.91 -30.07
CA TRP A 250 -4.00 5.59 -29.12
C TRP A 250 -3.44 5.31 -27.74
N THR A 251 -4.24 5.60 -26.72
CA THR A 251 -3.96 5.21 -25.34
C THR A 251 -5.02 4.25 -24.84
N GLY A 252 -4.65 3.32 -23.97
CA GLY A 252 -5.54 2.29 -23.45
C GLY A 252 -5.31 2.01 -21.98
N ASN A 253 -6.33 1.38 -21.39
CA ASN A 253 -6.34 0.94 -20.01
C ASN A 253 -6.43 -0.59 -19.97
N GLY A 254 -5.73 -1.21 -19.02
CA GLY A 254 -5.82 -2.64 -18.74
C GLY A 254 -5.78 -2.95 -17.25
N THR A 255 -6.19 -1.99 -16.42
CA THR A 255 -6.18 -2.06 -14.96
C THR A 255 -6.93 -3.30 -14.48
N PHE A 256 -6.31 -4.05 -13.56
CA PHE A 256 -6.82 -5.30 -13.03
C PHE A 256 -7.49 -5.10 -11.68
N TRP A 257 -8.67 -5.66 -11.51
CA TRP A 257 -9.42 -5.65 -10.26
C TRP A 257 -9.52 -7.07 -9.70
N LEU A 258 -8.99 -7.24 -8.49
CA LEU A 258 -9.00 -8.50 -7.76
C LEU A 258 -9.83 -8.33 -6.48
N PRO A 259 -11.00 -8.98 -6.36
CA PRO A 259 -11.87 -8.79 -5.22
C PRO A 259 -11.35 -9.48 -3.96
N ALA A 260 -11.64 -8.88 -2.80
CA ALA A 260 -11.45 -9.45 -1.46
C ALA A 260 -10.11 -10.18 -1.26
N VAL A 261 -8.99 -9.45 -1.44
CA VAL A 261 -7.65 -10.03 -1.48
C VAL A 261 -7.27 -10.75 -0.19
N ARG A 262 -6.76 -11.97 -0.34
CA ARG A 262 -6.28 -12.86 0.72
C ARG A 262 -4.76 -13.10 0.61
N PRO A 263 -4.09 -13.53 1.70
CA PRO A 263 -2.64 -13.72 1.70
C PRO A 263 -2.07 -14.64 0.60
N PHE A 264 -2.76 -15.71 0.21
CA PHE A 264 -2.27 -16.60 -0.85
C PHE A 264 -2.25 -15.95 -2.25
N GLN A 265 -2.89 -14.79 -2.41
CA GLN A 265 -2.89 -14.00 -3.64
C GLN A 265 -1.76 -12.96 -3.66
N GLU A 266 -0.97 -12.85 -2.59
CA GLU A 266 0.21 -12.00 -2.53
C GLU A 266 1.32 -12.50 -3.47
N GLY A 267 2.16 -11.59 -3.97
CA GLY A 267 3.35 -11.90 -4.76
C GLY A 267 3.44 -11.14 -6.08
N THR A 268 4.18 -11.70 -7.02
CA THR A 268 4.53 -11.06 -8.29
C THR A 268 3.44 -11.26 -9.35
N TYR A 269 2.91 -10.16 -9.86
CA TYR A 269 1.95 -10.10 -10.96
C TYR A 269 2.65 -9.63 -12.23
N LEU A 270 2.32 -10.26 -13.35
CA LEU A 270 2.79 -9.90 -14.68
C LEU A 270 1.60 -9.48 -15.52
N ALA A 271 1.69 -8.30 -16.10
CA ALA A 271 0.71 -7.78 -17.03
C ALA A 271 1.34 -7.67 -18.42
N THR A 272 0.75 -8.35 -19.39
CA THR A 272 1.21 -8.34 -20.78
C THR A 272 0.12 -7.80 -21.69
N VAL A 273 0.47 -6.80 -22.49
CA VAL A 273 -0.37 -6.28 -23.56
C VAL A 273 0.15 -6.85 -24.87
N HIS A 274 -0.72 -7.53 -25.59
CA HIS A 274 -0.46 -8.15 -26.89
C HIS A 274 -1.06 -7.29 -28.00
N LEU A 275 -0.26 -6.97 -28.99
CA LEU A 275 -0.67 -6.38 -30.27
C LEU A 275 -0.21 -7.31 -31.39
N PRO A 276 -0.64 -7.10 -32.65
CA PRO A 276 -0.16 -7.92 -33.76
C PRO A 276 1.39 -7.93 -33.81
N TYR A 277 1.99 -9.08 -33.54
CA TYR A 277 3.44 -9.34 -33.46
C TYR A 277 4.23 -8.58 -32.39
N LEU A 278 3.57 -7.78 -31.55
CA LEU A 278 4.20 -6.93 -30.54
C LEU A 278 3.67 -7.29 -29.16
N GLN A 279 4.53 -7.29 -28.16
CA GLN A 279 4.10 -7.47 -26.76
C GLN A 279 4.93 -6.60 -25.83
N GLY A 280 4.28 -6.01 -24.84
CA GLY A 280 4.93 -5.30 -23.73
C GLY A 280 4.50 -5.92 -22.41
N GLN A 281 5.44 -6.09 -21.48
CA GLN A 281 5.19 -6.74 -20.20
C GLN A 281 5.73 -5.89 -19.05
N VAL A 282 4.91 -5.68 -18.03
CA VAL A 282 5.33 -5.03 -16.76
C VAL A 282 5.12 -5.98 -15.59
N THR A 283 5.89 -5.74 -14.53
CA THR A 283 5.88 -6.55 -13.31
C THR A 283 5.42 -5.69 -12.13
N LEU A 284 4.53 -6.24 -11.31
CA LEU A 284 4.00 -5.61 -10.11
C LEU A 284 4.19 -6.56 -8.91
N GLU A 285 4.49 -6.03 -7.74
CA GLU A 285 4.64 -6.80 -6.50
C GLU A 285 3.52 -6.45 -5.52
N LEU A 286 2.43 -7.23 -5.56
CA LEU A 286 1.28 -7.02 -4.69
C LEU A 286 1.62 -7.50 -3.28
N ALA A 287 1.56 -6.59 -2.31
CA ALA A 287 1.73 -6.89 -0.90
C ALA A 287 0.40 -6.73 -0.13
N VAL A 288 0.13 -7.64 0.80
CA VAL A 288 -1.08 -7.62 1.63
C VAL A 288 -0.72 -7.13 3.03
N TYR A 289 -1.59 -6.33 3.64
CA TYR A 289 -1.41 -5.93 5.04
C TYR A 289 -2.72 -5.84 5.82
N LYS A 290 -2.65 -6.02 7.13
CA LYS A 290 -3.78 -5.81 8.05
C LYS A 290 -3.25 -5.32 9.38
N ALA A 291 -3.75 -4.16 9.82
CA ALA A 291 -3.34 -3.58 11.09
C ALA A 291 -3.89 -4.36 12.28
N PRO A 292 -3.05 -4.66 13.30
CA PRO A 292 -3.50 -5.37 14.49
C PRO A 292 -4.52 -4.57 15.28
N LYS A 293 -5.45 -5.31 15.88
CA LYS A 293 -6.25 -4.85 17.01
C LYS A 293 -5.54 -5.24 18.29
N VAL A 294 -5.20 -4.26 19.12
CA VAL A 294 -4.48 -4.47 20.38
C VAL A 294 -5.45 -4.26 21.52
N SER A 295 -5.55 -5.22 22.42
CA SER A 295 -6.37 -5.16 23.63
C SER A 295 -5.61 -5.74 24.80
N LEU A 296 -5.82 -5.19 25.99
CA LEU A 296 -5.15 -5.62 27.21
C LEU A 296 -6.17 -6.24 28.18
N THR A 297 -5.77 -7.29 28.88
CA THR A 297 -6.63 -8.04 29.80
C THR A 297 -5.83 -8.42 31.04
N PRO A 298 -6.30 -8.17 32.28
CA PRO A 298 -7.51 -7.43 32.63
C PRO A 298 -7.43 -5.93 32.28
N ALA A 299 -8.58 -5.30 32.01
CA ALA A 299 -8.72 -3.85 31.78
C ALA A 299 -10.10 -3.40 32.28
N PRO A 300 -10.29 -2.13 32.71
CA PRO A 300 -9.35 -0.99 32.66
C PRO A 300 -8.43 -0.85 33.88
N LEU A 301 -8.66 -1.65 34.93
CA LEU A 301 -7.99 -1.54 36.23
C LEU A 301 -7.50 -2.91 36.69
N VAL A 302 -6.36 -2.91 37.38
CA VAL A 302 -5.76 -4.10 37.99
C VAL A 302 -5.38 -3.77 39.43
N TRP A 303 -5.63 -4.70 40.35
CA TRP A 303 -5.43 -4.51 41.77
C TRP A 303 -4.34 -5.43 42.32
N ALA A 304 -3.57 -4.93 43.28
CA ALA A 304 -2.62 -5.72 44.05
C ALA A 304 -2.42 -5.13 45.46
N ALA A 305 -2.19 -5.98 46.46
CA ALA A 305 -1.77 -5.50 47.77
C ALA A 305 -0.29 -5.07 47.75
N PRO A 306 0.13 -4.16 48.63
CA PRO A 306 1.55 -3.83 48.77
C PRO A 306 2.39 -5.08 49.05
N GLY A 307 3.43 -5.31 48.25
CA GLY A 307 4.29 -6.49 48.35
C GLY A 307 3.78 -7.73 47.60
N GLU A 308 2.60 -7.66 46.97
CA GLU A 308 2.09 -8.70 46.09
C GLU A 308 2.22 -8.31 44.61
N ALA A 309 2.34 -9.31 43.74
CA ALA A 309 2.37 -9.10 42.30
C ALA A 309 0.93 -8.97 41.75
N PRO A 310 0.67 -8.00 40.86
CA PRO A 310 -0.57 -7.95 40.10
C PRO A 310 -0.83 -9.25 39.31
N PRO A 311 -2.09 -9.54 38.95
CA PRO A 311 -2.41 -10.63 38.03
C PRO A 311 -1.65 -10.48 36.71
N GLU A 312 -1.44 -11.62 36.05
CA GLU A 312 -0.81 -11.67 34.73
C GLU A 312 -1.57 -10.82 33.72
N LEU A 313 -0.84 -9.95 33.02
CA LEU A 313 -1.37 -9.09 31.97
C LEU A 313 -1.22 -9.79 30.62
N LEU A 314 -2.32 -9.90 29.90
CA LEU A 314 -2.42 -10.49 28.57
C LEU A 314 -2.72 -9.40 27.55
N CYS A 315 -1.72 -9.10 26.72
CA CYS A 315 -1.85 -8.23 25.56
C CYS A 315 -2.21 -9.06 24.33
N ARG A 316 -3.48 -9.00 23.92
CA ARG A 316 -3.98 -9.71 22.75
C ARG A 316 -3.81 -8.85 21.51
N VAL A 317 -3.05 -9.36 20.55
CA VAL A 317 -2.79 -8.75 19.24
C VAL A 317 -3.54 -9.56 18.19
N SER A 318 -4.71 -9.06 17.79
CA SER A 318 -5.66 -9.80 16.95
C SER A 318 -5.68 -9.33 15.50
N HIS A 319 -5.88 -10.30 14.60
CA HIS A 319 -6.13 -10.15 13.17
C HIS A 319 -5.17 -9.20 12.45
N PHE A 320 -3.89 -9.55 12.41
CA PHE A 320 -2.87 -8.79 11.68
C PHE A 320 -2.21 -9.62 10.58
N TYR A 321 -1.55 -8.93 9.66
CA TYR A 321 -0.76 -9.51 8.57
C TYR A 321 0.19 -8.44 8.01
N PRO A 322 1.46 -8.73 7.67
CA PRO A 322 2.14 -10.04 7.72
C PRO A 322 2.43 -10.53 9.16
N SER A 323 2.85 -11.78 9.32
CA SER A 323 3.25 -12.31 10.64
C SER A 323 4.62 -11.79 11.10
N GLU A 324 5.47 -11.41 10.15
CA GLU A 324 6.83 -10.93 10.39
C GLU A 324 6.86 -9.46 10.81
N GLY A 325 7.88 -9.09 11.60
CA GLY A 325 8.08 -7.71 12.04
C GLY A 325 7.14 -7.24 13.16
N LEU A 326 6.37 -8.15 13.78
CA LEU A 326 5.62 -7.84 15.00
C LEU A 326 6.55 -7.82 16.21
N VAL A 327 6.53 -6.73 16.97
CA VAL A 327 7.23 -6.61 18.27
C VAL A 327 6.25 -6.16 19.34
N VAL A 328 6.28 -6.82 20.49
CA VAL A 328 5.47 -6.47 21.67
C VAL A 328 6.40 -6.04 22.80
N GLU A 329 6.22 -4.82 23.24
CA GLU A 329 6.96 -4.21 24.35
C GLU A 329 6.03 -3.86 25.50
N TRP A 330 6.58 -3.85 26.70
CA TRP A 330 5.84 -3.51 27.91
C TRP A 330 6.48 -2.29 28.58
N GLU A 331 5.68 -1.26 28.82
CA GLU A 331 6.08 -0.05 29.51
C GLU A 331 5.27 0.12 30.81
N LEU A 332 5.86 0.73 31.83
CA LEU A 332 5.20 1.23 33.03
C LEU A 332 5.36 2.74 33.06
N ARG A 333 4.24 3.47 33.13
CA ARG A 333 4.20 4.93 33.16
C ARG A 333 3.61 5.42 34.48
N GLY A 334 4.12 6.52 35.01
CA GLY A 334 3.59 7.12 36.24
C GLY A 334 4.11 6.48 37.53
N GLY A 335 5.32 5.89 37.48
CA GLY A 335 6.07 5.52 38.67
C GLY A 335 6.83 6.70 39.30
N PRO A 336 7.59 6.49 40.38
CA PRO A 336 8.27 7.54 41.15
C PRO A 336 9.22 8.44 40.33
N GLU A 337 9.69 7.97 39.18
CA GLU A 337 10.60 8.72 38.29
C GLU A 337 9.91 9.46 37.13
N GLY A 338 8.57 9.48 37.06
CA GLY A 338 7.79 10.33 36.15
C GLY A 338 7.87 10.03 34.63
N GLY A 339 8.77 9.16 34.19
CA GLY A 339 8.96 8.74 32.79
C GLY A 339 8.25 7.43 32.39
N SER A 340 8.24 7.12 31.08
CA SER A 340 7.90 5.79 30.54
C SER A 340 9.11 4.88 30.74
N GLN A 341 8.97 3.81 31.52
CA GLN A 341 10.05 2.86 31.77
C GLN A 341 9.68 1.49 31.25
N LYS A 342 10.67 0.65 30.92
CA LYS A 342 10.41 -0.75 30.57
C LYS A 342 9.80 -1.46 31.79
N ALA A 343 8.66 -2.11 31.61
CA ALA A 343 8.01 -2.83 32.70
C ALA A 343 8.89 -3.99 33.16
N GLY A 344 9.15 -4.06 34.48
CA GLY A 344 9.82 -5.21 35.08
C GLY A 344 8.93 -6.44 35.16
N GLY A 345 9.53 -7.63 35.23
CA GLY A 345 8.83 -8.91 35.34
C GLY A 345 9.23 -9.91 34.27
N GLN A 346 8.49 -11.03 34.21
CA GLN A 346 8.68 -12.05 33.17
C GLN A 346 7.72 -11.78 32.02
N SER A 347 8.22 -11.75 30.79
CA SER A 347 7.39 -11.61 29.58
C SER A 347 7.70 -12.69 28.56
N TRP A 348 6.66 -13.17 27.88
CA TRP A 348 6.76 -14.18 26.83
C TRP A 348 5.64 -14.00 25.81
N LEU A 349 5.80 -14.63 24.65
CA LEU A 349 4.83 -14.58 23.56
C LEU A 349 4.19 -15.96 23.35
N SER A 350 2.90 -15.98 23.02
CA SER A 350 2.22 -17.19 22.59
C SER A 350 2.65 -17.59 21.18
N ALA A 351 2.37 -18.84 20.80
CA ALA A 351 2.42 -19.24 19.40
C ALA A 351 1.42 -18.44 18.54
N LEU A 352 1.69 -18.38 17.24
CA LEU A 352 0.80 -17.76 16.26
C LEU A 352 -0.48 -18.59 16.08
N SER A 353 -1.62 -17.91 16.14
CA SER A 353 -2.93 -18.47 15.81
C SER A 353 -3.35 -18.01 14.41
N TYR A 354 -3.62 -18.97 13.52
CA TYR A 354 -4.00 -18.69 12.14
C TYR A 354 -5.53 -18.66 11.99
N HIS A 355 -6.03 -17.66 11.27
CA HIS A 355 -7.45 -17.50 10.97
C HIS A 355 -7.78 -17.93 9.55
N SER A 356 -9.05 -18.24 9.28
CA SER A 356 -9.53 -18.64 7.96
C SER A 356 -9.44 -17.53 6.91
N ASP A 357 -9.41 -16.26 7.32
CA ASP A 357 -9.17 -15.11 6.45
C ASP A 357 -7.68 -14.95 6.07
N GLY A 358 -6.81 -15.81 6.61
CA GLY A 358 -5.37 -15.78 6.43
C GLY A 358 -4.64 -14.79 7.36
N SER A 359 -5.36 -14.01 8.17
CA SER A 359 -4.73 -13.19 9.21
C SER A 359 -4.21 -14.06 10.35
N VAL A 360 -3.30 -13.50 11.15
CA VAL A 360 -2.74 -14.16 12.33
C VAL A 360 -3.06 -13.40 13.60
N SER A 361 -2.92 -14.07 14.74
CA SER A 361 -3.04 -13.45 16.06
C SER A 361 -2.01 -14.04 17.03
N LEU A 362 -1.63 -13.22 17.99
CA LEU A 362 -0.63 -13.55 19.00
C LEU A 362 -1.01 -12.86 20.31
N SER A 363 -0.65 -13.49 21.43
CA SER A 363 -0.81 -12.90 22.76
C SER A 363 0.56 -12.71 23.41
N GLY A 364 0.83 -11.50 23.88
CA GLY A 364 1.96 -11.20 24.76
C GLY A 364 1.52 -11.32 26.20
N HIS A 365 2.30 -12.00 27.01
CA HIS A 365 2.05 -12.20 28.43
C HIS A 365 3.10 -11.43 29.24
N LEU A 366 2.67 -10.78 30.32
CA LEU A 366 3.53 -10.14 31.30
C LEU A 366 3.08 -10.56 32.68
N ARG A 367 3.99 -11.16 33.45
CA ARG A 367 3.86 -11.36 34.88
C ARG A 367 4.61 -10.24 35.60
N PRO A 368 3.92 -9.22 36.13
CA PRO A 368 4.56 -8.06 36.74
C PRO A 368 5.25 -8.41 38.06
N LEU A 369 6.16 -7.55 38.50
CA LEU A 369 6.82 -7.67 39.81
C LEU A 369 5.87 -7.23 40.95
N PRO A 370 6.16 -7.62 42.21
CA PRO A 370 5.47 -7.10 43.38
C PRO A 370 5.48 -5.58 43.46
N VAL A 371 4.34 -4.98 43.81
CA VAL A 371 4.15 -3.52 43.74
C VAL A 371 4.34 -2.83 45.08
N THR A 372 4.78 -1.57 45.03
CA THR A 372 4.91 -0.69 46.20
C THR A 372 3.80 0.37 46.22
N VAL A 373 3.62 1.01 47.37
CA VAL A 373 2.64 2.10 47.59
C VAL A 373 2.84 3.25 46.58
N GLU A 374 4.08 3.53 46.19
CA GLU A 374 4.43 4.62 45.26
C GLU A 374 3.98 4.37 43.82
N GLN A 375 3.64 3.12 43.48
CA GLN A 375 3.18 2.73 42.14
C GLN A 375 1.65 2.80 41.99
N HIS A 376 0.93 3.26 43.02
CA HIS A 376 -0.50 3.50 42.94
C HIS A 376 -0.83 4.53 41.86
N GLY A 377 -1.75 4.20 40.96
CA GLY A 377 -2.10 5.02 39.80
C GLY A 377 -1.14 4.89 38.60
N ALA A 378 -0.10 4.06 38.70
CA ALA A 378 0.78 3.78 37.56
C ALA A 378 0.04 3.00 36.46
N ARG A 379 0.51 3.10 35.23
CA ARG A 379 -0.12 2.49 34.05
C ARG A 379 0.80 1.51 33.35
N TYR A 380 0.40 0.25 33.30
CA TYR A 380 1.03 -0.72 32.42
C TYR A 380 0.54 -0.50 31.00
N THR A 381 1.48 -0.46 30.06
CA THR A 381 1.22 -0.23 28.64
C THR A 381 1.81 -1.37 27.83
N CYS A 382 0.99 -2.01 27.00
CA CYS A 382 1.46 -2.88 25.93
C CYS A 382 1.63 -2.04 24.66
N LEU A 383 2.87 -1.93 24.19
CA LEU A 383 3.25 -1.24 22.96
C LEU A 383 3.53 -2.26 21.86
N VAL A 384 2.77 -2.17 20.77
CA VAL A 384 2.89 -3.08 19.63
C VAL A 384 3.43 -2.32 18.41
N HIS A 385 4.55 -2.80 17.88
CA HIS A 385 5.10 -2.37 16.60
C HIS A 385 4.81 -3.41 15.53
N HIS A 386 4.46 -2.93 14.33
CA HIS A 386 4.15 -3.76 13.17
C HIS A 386 4.33 -2.93 11.89
N PRO A 387 4.76 -3.52 10.75
CA PRO A 387 4.99 -2.76 9.50
C PRO A 387 3.76 -2.02 8.96
N SER A 388 2.56 -2.43 9.35
CA SER A 388 1.32 -1.75 8.97
C SER A 388 0.86 -0.66 9.95
N LEU A 389 1.61 -0.42 11.02
CA LEU A 389 1.32 0.62 12.01
C LEU A 389 2.27 1.81 11.81
N PRO A 390 1.90 3.02 12.29
CA PRO A 390 2.84 4.14 12.38
C PRO A 390 4.06 3.81 13.24
N ALA A 391 5.14 4.59 13.10
CA ALA A 391 6.38 4.39 13.85
C ALA A 391 6.19 4.35 15.39
N LEU A 392 5.22 5.11 15.91
CA LEU A 392 4.86 5.14 17.34
C LEU A 392 4.15 3.85 17.82
N GLY A 393 3.81 2.94 16.92
CA GLY A 393 3.10 1.71 17.23
C GLY A 393 1.66 1.94 17.68
N ARG A 394 1.06 0.90 18.27
CA ARG A 394 -0.26 0.94 18.89
C ARG A 394 -0.15 0.54 20.35
N LYS A 395 -0.81 1.29 21.22
CA LYS A 395 -0.74 1.13 22.69
C LYS A 395 -2.07 0.67 23.25
N ALA A 396 -2.00 -0.18 24.27
CA ALA A 396 -3.12 -0.50 25.16
C ALA A 396 -2.66 -0.35 26.61
N GLU A 397 -3.43 0.35 27.44
CA GLU A 397 -3.05 0.72 28.80
C GLU A 397 -4.02 0.13 29.83
N VAL A 398 -3.51 -0.18 31.02
CA VAL A 398 -4.29 -0.56 32.21
C VAL A 398 -3.72 0.16 33.42
N THR A 399 -4.60 0.64 34.31
CA THR A 399 -4.17 1.37 35.51
C THR A 399 -4.05 0.41 36.69
N LEU A 400 -2.95 0.54 37.44
CA LEU A 400 -2.65 -0.21 38.65
C LEU A 400 -3.20 0.53 39.88
N GLU A 401 -4.00 -0.16 40.67
CA GLU A 401 -4.54 0.31 41.92
C GLU A 401 -4.00 -0.54 43.08
N VAL A 402 -3.20 0.09 43.95
CA VAL A 402 -2.67 -0.59 45.14
C VAL A 402 -3.71 -0.55 46.27
N ALA A 403 -4.07 -1.73 46.78
CA ALA A 403 -5.06 -1.87 47.83
C ALA A 403 -4.64 -1.13 49.12
N GLY A 404 -5.61 -0.51 49.80
CA GLY A 404 -5.37 0.23 51.05
C GLY A 404 -5.03 1.73 50.87
N LEU A 405 -4.94 2.22 49.63
CA LEU A 405 -4.72 3.63 49.31
C LEU A 405 -5.92 4.31 48.65
N SER A 406 -6.93 3.55 48.25
CA SER A 406 -8.18 4.09 47.73
C SER A 406 -8.87 4.92 48.80
N ARG A 407 -8.79 6.24 48.66
CA ARG A 407 -9.51 7.20 49.50
C ARG A 407 -11.01 6.94 49.31
N PRO A 408 -11.82 6.87 50.38
CA PRO A 408 -13.27 6.72 50.23
C PRO A 408 -13.80 7.79 49.28
N SER A 409 -14.63 7.35 48.32
CA SER A 409 -15.25 8.26 47.36
C SER A 409 -16.06 9.32 48.09
N LEU A 410 -16.22 10.51 47.48
CA LEU A 410 -17.10 11.53 48.01
C LEU A 410 -18.55 11.00 48.11
N GLU A 411 -18.94 10.09 47.22
CA GLU A 411 -20.21 9.35 47.31
C GLU A 411 -20.26 8.37 48.49
N ASP A 412 -19.18 7.66 48.80
CA ASP A 412 -19.12 6.79 49.99
C ASP A 412 -19.24 7.63 51.27
N GLY A 413 -18.62 8.81 51.30
CA GLY A 413 -18.75 9.77 52.39
C GLY A 413 -20.18 10.28 52.54
N ILE A 414 -20.84 10.65 51.44
CA ILE A 414 -22.26 11.05 51.44
C ILE A 414 -23.16 9.88 51.89
N GLY A 415 -22.90 8.66 51.42
CA GLY A 415 -23.66 7.48 51.80
C GLY A 415 -23.54 7.13 53.28
N LEU A 416 -22.33 7.19 53.85
CA LEU A 416 -22.09 7.03 55.28
C LEU A 416 -22.76 8.13 56.11
N PHE A 417 -22.74 9.37 55.63
CA PHE A 417 -23.42 10.47 56.29
C PHE A 417 -24.94 10.27 56.28
N LEU A 418 -25.54 10.02 55.12
CA LEU A 418 -26.99 9.82 54.98
C LEU A 418 -27.48 8.61 55.80
N SER A 419 -26.75 7.50 55.78
CA SER A 419 -27.09 6.32 56.57
C SER A 419 -27.04 6.61 58.07
N SER A 420 -26.05 7.36 58.56
CA SER A 420 -25.96 7.81 59.95
C SER A 420 -27.17 8.67 60.36
N PHE A 421 -27.59 9.63 59.52
CA PHE A 421 -28.78 10.45 59.79
C PHE A 421 -30.07 9.63 59.83
N LEU A 422 -30.21 8.65 58.93
CA LEU A 422 -31.37 7.77 58.88
C LEU A 422 -31.45 6.88 60.12
N LEU A 423 -30.31 6.33 60.56
CA LEU A 423 -30.19 5.55 61.79
C LEU A 423 -30.49 6.38 63.03
N LEU A 424 -29.95 7.60 63.13
CA LEU A 424 -30.26 8.54 64.21
C LEU A 424 -31.75 8.93 64.23
N GLY A 425 -32.34 9.13 63.07
CA GLY A 425 -33.78 9.38 62.93
C GLY A 425 -34.62 8.20 63.45
N LEU A 426 -34.28 6.98 63.04
CA LEU A 426 -34.93 5.75 63.50
C LEU A 426 -34.80 5.55 65.02
N ILE A 427 -33.60 5.77 65.57
CA ILE A 427 -33.35 5.65 67.01
C ILE A 427 -34.17 6.69 67.78
N LYS A 428 -34.28 7.93 67.30
CA LYS A 428 -35.11 8.95 67.95
C LYS A 428 -36.60 8.61 67.90
N VAL A 429 -37.10 8.10 66.77
CA VAL A 429 -38.50 7.67 66.65
C VAL A 429 -38.78 6.50 67.58
N LEU A 430 -37.92 5.49 67.61
CA LEU A 430 -38.03 4.36 68.54
C LEU A 430 -37.97 4.83 70.01
N GLY A 431 -37.10 5.77 70.33
CA GLY A 431 -37.02 6.38 71.66
C GLY A 431 -38.28 7.16 72.05
N TRP A 432 -38.86 7.91 71.11
CA TRP A 432 -40.15 8.59 71.31
C TRP A 432 -41.30 7.62 71.49
N VAL A 433 -41.38 6.57 70.67
CA VAL A 433 -42.39 5.52 70.79
C VAL A 433 -42.28 4.79 72.13
N ALA A 434 -41.05 4.48 72.58
CA ALA A 434 -40.81 3.88 73.89
C ALA A 434 -41.23 4.80 75.06
N ALA A 435 -40.92 6.10 74.97
CA ALA A 435 -41.34 7.10 75.96
C ALA A 435 -42.86 7.33 75.98
N TYR A 436 -43.52 7.25 74.82
CA TYR A 436 -44.97 7.35 74.72
C TYR A 436 -45.65 6.11 75.31
N LEU A 437 -45.09 4.93 75.09
CA LEU A 437 -45.58 3.68 75.67
C LEU A 437 -45.39 3.62 77.19
N SER A 438 -44.30 4.17 77.74
CA SER A 438 -44.08 4.23 79.19
C SER A 438 -45.01 5.22 79.90
N THR A 439 -45.24 6.41 79.32
CA THR A 439 -46.19 7.41 79.86
C THR A 439 -47.65 6.97 79.77
N CYS A 440 -48.04 6.22 78.73
CA CYS A 440 -49.35 5.57 78.67
C CYS A 440 -49.53 4.49 79.76
N LYS A 441 -48.45 3.86 80.23
CA LYS A 441 -48.48 2.84 81.29
C LYS A 441 -48.68 3.50 82.67
N GLU A 442 -48.00 4.61 82.95
CA GLU A 442 -48.21 5.41 84.18
C GLU A 442 -49.62 6.04 84.27
N SER A 443 -50.18 6.47 83.14
CA SER A 443 -51.54 7.04 83.08
C SER A 443 -52.65 6.02 83.41
N LYS A 444 -52.41 4.73 83.14
CA LYS A 444 -53.34 3.66 83.53
C LYS A 444 -53.26 3.30 85.01
N GLU A 445 -52.12 3.54 85.67
CA GLU A 445 -51.93 3.23 87.09
C GLU A 445 -52.56 4.29 88.01
N LYS A 446 -52.62 5.57 87.58
CA LYS A 446 -53.29 6.66 88.31
C LYS A 446 -54.83 6.67 88.23
N LYS A 447 -55.46 5.77 87.46
CA LYS A 447 -56.93 5.66 87.34
C LYS A 447 -57.54 4.52 88.17
N ALA A 448 -56.75 3.81 88.97
CA ALA A 448 -57.18 2.65 89.76
C ALA A 448 -57.03 2.85 91.28
N GLN A 449 -57.11 4.10 91.76
CA GLN A 449 -57.06 4.42 93.19
C GLN A 449 -58.29 5.20 93.63
#